data_AF-V6LYQ5-F1
#
_entry.id   AF-V6LYQ5-F1
#
_cell.length_a   1.000
_cell.length_b   1.000
_cell.length_c   1.000
_cell.angle_alpha   90.00
_cell.angle_beta   90.00
_cell.angle_gamma   90.00
#
_symmetry.space_group_name_H-M   'P 1'
#
loop_
_entity.id
_entity.type
_entity.pdbx_description
1 polymer ?
#
loop_
_entity_poly.entity_id
_entity_poly.type
_entity_poly.pdbx_seq_one_letter_code
_entity_poly.pdbx_strand_id
1 'polypeptide(L)'
;MQIKPQQHSEHATARTILVYEPELAVFVNCLHPAGSLYECPINPESALAQHRNFQKVLQSHGINVLEVCEILRSNTTDPAQRLELEEYAAQQLTYIGPEEYASDDYKMKVIKSLSPESLVKVILTAPVVYLEATTNNTNVITTKTEMRALGNIVFTRDQQITTAKGVVIGNFSAEQRLGENALMEFVLKKIGIRPIGRIGEFTYERHIPICGGANKLTPKATIEGGDFIALNNGIGALGVGLRSSYTAGIHLMEHDLLGTDKFIIVKDTFDQDQDRMHLDCTCSPLHDKLILIDEEILINPDKLRYVDEWVHLGGYSDEHKSFYALNEKRTNIELKQYLEQSGYSIIAIPHKYQLAYGCNMLHLGFTDGAFHILTVHEESKLFIERHPVFKTYCQKNNIRIVVEYVPFRSITSMYGSLHCATQVLERDVPTAAIDKCNSQVLNDEKLFDAALFIPTFFASKETIKEVYELYEKLRKEGKNVYLINKYKITELISFKNLNAKNVEGLLAEIYGKSAKKHFIQPKKQDGAVTAIERDGLSLDDILYIF
;
A
#
# COMPACT_ATOMS: atom_id res chain seq x y z
N MET A 1 -12.59 -22.15 -14.67
CA MET A 1 -13.16 -21.64 -13.41
C MET A 1 -12.93 -20.15 -13.40
N GLN A 2 -13.96 -19.33 -13.15
CA GLN A 2 -13.82 -17.86 -13.16
C GLN A 2 -13.24 -17.43 -11.81
N ILE A 3 -12.08 -16.77 -11.82
CA ILE A 3 -11.44 -16.24 -10.59
C ILE A 3 -12.32 -15.10 -10.08
N LYS A 4 -12.73 -15.15 -8.81
CA LYS A 4 -13.47 -14.06 -8.17
C LYS A 4 -12.55 -13.35 -7.19
N PRO A 5 -11.91 -12.24 -7.59
CA PRO A 5 -10.96 -11.60 -6.70
C PRO A 5 -11.68 -10.97 -5.51
N GLN A 6 -11.29 -11.37 -4.30
CA GLN A 6 -11.83 -10.84 -3.06
C GLN A 6 -10.97 -11.30 -1.88
N GLN A 7 -10.81 -10.43 -0.88
CA GLN A 7 -10.09 -10.69 0.35
C GLN A 7 -10.76 -9.99 1.53
N HIS A 8 -11.34 -10.80 2.42
CA HIS A 8 -11.97 -10.32 3.66
C HIS A 8 -11.02 -10.36 4.85
N SER A 9 -10.05 -11.27 4.86
CA SER A 9 -9.00 -11.35 5.88
C SER A 9 -7.73 -11.97 5.31
N GLU A 10 -6.58 -11.72 5.92
CA GLU A 10 -5.32 -12.39 5.54
C GLU A 10 -5.32 -13.88 5.87
N HIS A 11 -6.03 -14.31 6.91
CA HIS A 11 -5.98 -15.71 7.37
C HIS A 11 -7.02 -16.62 6.71
N ALA A 12 -7.92 -16.09 5.86
CA ALA A 12 -8.82 -16.89 5.05
C ALA A 12 -8.04 -17.73 4.02
N THR A 13 -8.55 -18.92 3.70
CA THR A 13 -7.89 -19.86 2.77
C THR A 13 -7.66 -19.23 1.41
N ALA A 14 -6.40 -19.12 1.01
CA ALA A 14 -6.01 -18.64 -0.31
C ALA A 14 -6.35 -19.69 -1.37
N ARG A 15 -6.94 -19.25 -2.48
CA ARG A 15 -7.29 -20.09 -3.63
C ARG A 15 -6.43 -19.80 -4.83
N THR A 16 -6.26 -18.51 -5.14
CA THR A 16 -5.51 -18.07 -6.31
C THR A 16 -4.50 -17.01 -5.90
N ILE A 17 -3.22 -17.23 -6.23
CA ILE A 17 -2.11 -16.31 -5.96
C ILE A 17 -1.39 -16.00 -7.27
N LEU A 18 -1.15 -14.72 -7.52
CA LEU A 18 -0.33 -14.23 -8.62
C LEU A 18 1.10 -13.98 -8.14
N VAL A 19 2.07 -14.44 -8.93
CA VAL A 19 3.52 -14.29 -8.71
C VAL A 19 4.23 -13.92 -10.00
N TYR A 20 5.49 -13.48 -9.89
CA TYR A 20 6.36 -13.23 -11.02
C TYR A 20 7.71 -13.94 -10.82
N GLU A 21 8.11 -14.79 -11.76
CA GLU A 21 9.44 -15.40 -11.70
C GLU A 21 10.55 -14.37 -11.98
N PRO A 22 11.61 -14.31 -11.15
CA PRO A 22 12.76 -13.43 -11.42
C PRO A 22 13.46 -13.78 -12.74
N GLU A 23 13.13 -13.06 -13.81
CA GLU A 23 13.73 -13.23 -15.14
C GLU A 23 14.61 -12.03 -15.55
N LEU A 24 14.65 -11.70 -16.85
CA LEU A 24 15.54 -10.72 -17.47
C LEU A 24 15.44 -9.32 -16.83
N ALA A 25 14.24 -8.86 -16.48
CA ALA A 25 14.08 -7.54 -15.85
C ALA A 25 14.76 -7.47 -14.47
N VAL A 26 14.71 -8.54 -13.69
CA VAL A 26 15.42 -8.62 -12.42
C VAL A 26 16.92 -8.63 -12.66
N PHE A 27 17.40 -9.40 -13.64
CA PHE A 27 18.82 -9.40 -14.03
C PHE A 27 19.34 -7.98 -14.35
N VAL A 28 18.60 -7.20 -15.15
CA VAL A 28 18.98 -5.82 -15.49
C VAL A 28 19.11 -4.97 -14.23
N ASN A 29 18.15 -5.06 -13.31
CA ASN A 29 18.19 -4.34 -12.03
C ASN A 29 19.36 -4.79 -11.13
N CYS A 30 19.80 -6.05 -11.23
CA CYS A 30 20.97 -6.54 -10.50
C CYS A 30 22.29 -5.93 -10.95
N LEU A 31 22.35 -5.30 -12.13
CA LEU A 31 23.56 -4.62 -12.61
C LEU A 31 23.88 -3.37 -11.78
N HIS A 32 22.89 -2.78 -11.10
CA HIS A 32 23.08 -1.68 -10.17
C HIS A 32 22.05 -1.70 -9.01
N PRO A 33 22.20 -2.62 -8.03
CA PRO A 33 21.18 -2.93 -7.03
C PRO A 33 20.62 -1.71 -6.28
N ALA A 34 21.49 -0.84 -5.76
CA ALA A 34 21.07 0.34 -4.99
C ALA A 34 20.23 1.33 -5.81
N GLY A 35 20.53 1.46 -7.11
CA GLY A 35 19.79 2.31 -8.04
C GLY A 35 18.44 1.70 -8.45
N SER A 36 18.29 0.39 -8.27
CA SER A 36 17.10 -0.38 -8.59
C SER A 36 16.27 -0.77 -7.36
N LEU A 37 16.49 -0.09 -6.23
CA LEU A 37 15.81 -0.34 -4.95
C LEU A 37 16.03 -1.76 -4.39
N TYR A 38 17.20 -2.34 -4.60
CA TYR A 38 17.60 -3.60 -3.97
C TYR A 38 18.57 -3.34 -2.82
N GLU A 39 18.39 -4.10 -1.73
CA GLU A 39 19.18 -3.98 -0.50
C GLU A 39 20.63 -4.41 -0.72
N CYS A 40 20.83 -5.51 -1.45
CA CYS A 40 22.12 -6.13 -1.66
C CYS A 40 22.28 -6.62 -3.10
N PRO A 41 23.52 -6.82 -3.59
CA PRO A 41 23.77 -7.59 -4.80
C PRO A 41 23.24 -9.02 -4.66
N ILE A 42 22.63 -9.54 -5.73
CA ILE A 42 22.07 -10.90 -5.75
C ILE A 42 22.54 -11.68 -6.98
N ASN A 43 22.49 -13.00 -6.86
CA ASN A 43 22.60 -13.90 -7.99
C ASN A 43 21.17 -14.19 -8.53
N PRO A 44 20.83 -13.78 -9.76
CA PRO A 44 19.50 -13.99 -10.34
C PRO A 44 19.11 -15.46 -10.48
N GLU A 45 20.04 -16.36 -10.79
CA GLU A 45 19.79 -17.80 -10.90
C GLU A 45 19.36 -18.39 -9.55
N SER A 46 19.97 -17.94 -8.46
CA SER A 46 19.58 -18.31 -7.10
C SER A 46 18.20 -17.77 -6.74
N ALA A 47 17.90 -16.52 -7.12
CA ALA A 47 16.56 -15.94 -6.93
C ALA A 47 15.49 -16.74 -7.68
N LEU A 48 15.74 -17.12 -8.93
CA LEU A 48 14.84 -17.94 -9.73
C LEU A 48 14.62 -19.33 -9.10
N ALA A 49 15.69 -20.00 -8.66
CA ALA A 49 15.59 -21.32 -8.03
C ALA A 49 14.77 -21.28 -6.73
N GLN A 50 14.99 -20.26 -5.89
CA GLN A 50 14.24 -20.06 -4.66
C GLN A 50 12.77 -19.71 -4.94
N HIS A 51 12.49 -18.87 -5.94
CA HIS A 51 11.13 -18.56 -6.37
C HIS A 51 10.39 -19.82 -6.84
N ARG A 52 11.02 -20.66 -7.66
CA ARG A 52 10.42 -21.93 -8.12
C ARG A 52 10.15 -22.89 -6.98
N ASN A 53 11.03 -22.95 -5.98
CA ASN A 53 10.76 -23.72 -4.77
C ASN A 53 9.53 -23.17 -4.03
N PHE A 54 9.45 -21.86 -3.86
CA PHE A 54 8.30 -21.21 -3.24
C PHE A 54 6.98 -21.49 -3.98
N GLN A 55 6.96 -21.44 -5.32
CA GLN A 55 5.78 -21.82 -6.10
C GLN A 55 5.34 -23.27 -5.84
N LYS A 56 6.30 -24.21 -5.75
CA LYS A 56 6.00 -25.61 -5.40
C LYS A 56 5.41 -25.76 -4.00
N VAL A 57 5.89 -24.97 -3.03
CA VAL A 57 5.30 -24.93 -1.68
C VAL A 57 3.85 -24.47 -1.77
N LEU A 58 3.55 -23.36 -2.44
CA LEU A 58 2.17 -22.89 -2.63
C LEU A 58 1.27 -23.95 -3.29
N GLN A 59 1.75 -24.57 -4.37
CA GLN A 59 1.02 -25.63 -5.08
C GLN A 59 0.76 -26.87 -4.21
N SER A 60 1.68 -27.21 -3.31
CA SER A 60 1.50 -28.33 -2.38
C SER A 60 0.37 -28.10 -1.36
N HIS A 61 0.02 -26.83 -1.08
CA HIS A 61 -1.17 -26.45 -0.30
C HIS A 61 -2.44 -26.33 -1.15
N GLY A 62 -2.43 -26.80 -2.40
CA GLY A 62 -3.59 -26.77 -3.30
C GLY A 62 -3.95 -25.39 -3.85
N ILE A 63 -3.01 -24.44 -3.79
CA ILE A 63 -3.20 -23.08 -4.31
C ILE A 63 -3.00 -23.08 -5.83
N ASN A 64 -3.90 -22.42 -6.53
CA ASN A 64 -3.75 -22.09 -7.94
C ASN A 64 -2.74 -20.94 -8.07
N VAL A 65 -1.49 -21.26 -8.41
CA VAL A 65 -0.43 -20.28 -8.63
C VAL A 65 -0.47 -19.83 -10.08
N LEU A 66 -0.62 -18.53 -10.30
CA LEU A 66 -0.57 -17.88 -11.59
C LEU A 66 0.74 -17.13 -11.75
N GLU A 67 1.43 -17.35 -12.85
CA GLU A 67 2.70 -16.68 -13.16
C GLU A 67 2.49 -15.60 -14.24
N VAL A 68 2.98 -14.39 -13.98
CA VAL A 68 2.78 -13.21 -14.84
C VAL A 68 3.25 -13.45 -16.28
N CYS A 69 4.45 -13.98 -16.50
CA CYS A 69 4.97 -14.19 -17.86
C CYS A 69 4.18 -15.29 -18.60
N GLU A 70 3.77 -16.37 -17.93
CA GLU A 70 2.86 -17.39 -18.46
C GLU A 70 1.53 -16.79 -18.87
N ILE A 71 0.94 -15.92 -18.04
CA ILE A 71 -0.28 -15.20 -18.40
C ILE A 71 -0.05 -14.38 -19.67
N LEU A 72 1.01 -13.58 -19.75
CA LEU A 72 1.29 -12.75 -20.93
C LEU A 72 1.45 -13.57 -22.21
N ARG A 73 2.06 -14.77 -22.12
CA ARG A 73 2.25 -15.69 -23.25
C ARG A 73 0.99 -16.48 -23.61
N SER A 74 0.03 -16.56 -22.70
CA SER A 74 -1.17 -17.40 -22.86
C SER A 74 -2.06 -16.94 -24.02
N ASN A 75 -2.71 -17.92 -24.65
CA ASN A 75 -3.71 -17.73 -25.72
C ASN A 75 -3.20 -16.93 -26.94
N THR A 76 -1.90 -16.89 -27.19
CA THR A 76 -1.30 -16.16 -28.33
C THR A 76 -1.48 -16.86 -29.69
N THR A 77 -2.14 -18.02 -29.72
CA THR A 77 -2.63 -18.66 -30.96
C THR A 77 -3.92 -18.01 -31.46
N ASP A 78 -4.67 -17.31 -30.61
CA ASP A 78 -5.78 -16.45 -31.00
C ASP A 78 -5.22 -15.12 -31.57
N PRO A 79 -5.53 -14.77 -32.84
CA PRO A 79 -5.06 -13.54 -33.46
C PRO A 79 -5.38 -12.27 -32.67
N ALA A 80 -6.53 -12.20 -31.98
CA ALA A 80 -6.91 -11.02 -31.22
C ALA A 80 -6.04 -10.85 -29.96
N GLN A 81 -5.86 -11.93 -29.21
CA GLN A 81 -4.97 -11.97 -28.03
C GLN A 81 -3.50 -11.75 -28.38
N ARG A 82 -3.08 -12.23 -29.56
CA ARG A 82 -1.75 -11.98 -30.09
C ARG A 82 -1.55 -10.51 -30.43
N LEU A 83 -2.52 -9.89 -31.10
CA LEU A 83 -2.48 -8.48 -31.45
C LEU A 83 -2.41 -7.59 -30.20
N GLU A 84 -3.23 -7.88 -29.17
CA GLU A 84 -3.17 -7.13 -27.90
C GLU A 84 -1.78 -7.18 -27.26
N LEU A 85 -1.09 -8.33 -27.31
CA LEU A 85 0.28 -8.46 -26.79
C LEU A 85 1.29 -7.68 -27.63
N GLU A 86 1.16 -7.73 -28.96
CA GLU A 86 2.01 -6.96 -29.88
C GLU A 86 1.86 -5.46 -29.68
N GLU A 87 0.63 -4.97 -29.60
CA GLU A 87 0.33 -3.55 -29.35
C GLU A 87 0.90 -3.10 -28.01
N TYR A 88 0.73 -3.90 -26.95
CA TYR A 88 1.30 -3.57 -25.65
C TYR A 88 2.84 -3.58 -25.67
N ALA A 89 3.47 -4.56 -26.33
CA ALA A 89 4.92 -4.58 -26.51
C ALA A 89 5.43 -3.38 -27.32
N ALA A 90 4.70 -2.94 -28.34
CA ALA A 90 5.03 -1.77 -29.13
C ALA A 90 5.00 -0.48 -28.31
N GLN A 91 4.09 -0.37 -27.33
CA GLN A 91 4.05 0.77 -26.38
C GLN A 91 5.31 0.82 -25.48
N GLN A 92 5.94 -0.32 -25.22
CA GLN A 92 7.14 -0.40 -24.38
C GLN A 92 8.45 -0.24 -25.16
N LEU A 93 8.41 -0.26 -26.51
CA LEU A 93 9.59 -0.13 -27.37
C LEU A 93 9.67 1.28 -27.97
N THR A 94 10.76 1.99 -27.69
CA THR A 94 11.02 3.32 -28.25
C THR A 94 12.24 3.31 -29.18
N TYR A 95 12.12 3.91 -30.35
CA TYR A 95 13.24 4.20 -31.25
C TYR A 95 13.51 5.71 -31.28
N ILE A 96 14.78 6.10 -31.22
CA ILE A 96 15.21 7.50 -31.33
C ILE A 96 16.26 7.57 -32.43
N GLY A 97 15.98 8.25 -33.54
CA GLY A 97 16.90 8.35 -34.67
C GLY A 97 16.20 8.70 -35.98
N PRO A 98 16.73 8.27 -37.15
CA PRO A 98 16.17 8.62 -38.45
C PRO A 98 14.70 8.17 -38.60
N GLU A 99 13.86 9.05 -39.16
CA GLU A 99 12.40 8.92 -39.20
C GLU A 99 11.91 7.58 -39.76
N GLU A 100 12.55 7.08 -40.83
CA GLU A 100 12.21 5.78 -41.44
C GLU A 100 12.25 4.63 -40.41
N TYR A 101 13.30 4.57 -39.58
CA TYR A 101 13.55 3.50 -38.60
C TYR A 101 12.96 3.80 -37.22
N ALA A 102 12.47 5.03 -37.00
CA ALA A 102 11.75 5.43 -35.80
C ALA A 102 10.21 5.43 -35.98
N SER A 103 9.73 5.19 -37.20
CA SER A 103 8.32 5.14 -37.54
C SER A 103 7.56 3.99 -36.85
N ASP A 104 6.27 4.20 -36.60
CA ASP A 104 5.41 3.16 -36.03
C ASP A 104 5.24 1.96 -36.99
N ASP A 105 5.27 2.18 -38.30
CA ASP A 105 5.23 1.11 -39.30
C ASP A 105 6.46 0.19 -39.20
N TYR A 106 7.66 0.77 -39.07
CA TYR A 106 8.89 0.01 -38.86
C TYR A 106 8.85 -0.73 -37.51
N LYS A 107 8.45 -0.04 -36.44
CA LYS A 107 8.29 -0.63 -35.10
C LYS A 107 7.35 -1.83 -35.12
N MET A 108 6.17 -1.69 -35.71
CA MET A 108 5.20 -2.79 -35.81
C MET A 108 5.68 -3.93 -36.70
N LYS A 109 6.44 -3.65 -37.76
CA LYS A 109 7.10 -4.69 -38.57
C LYS A 109 8.09 -5.51 -37.73
N VAL A 110 8.89 -4.86 -36.88
CA VAL A 110 9.81 -5.55 -35.95
C VAL A 110 9.00 -6.36 -34.93
N ILE A 111 8.04 -5.75 -34.24
CA ILE A 111 7.20 -6.40 -33.21
C ILE A 111 6.49 -7.65 -33.74
N LYS A 112 5.86 -7.58 -34.92
CA LYS A 112 5.15 -8.72 -35.54
C LYS A 112 6.06 -9.90 -35.86
N SER A 113 7.36 -9.66 -36.06
CA SER A 113 8.34 -10.73 -36.33
C SER A 113 8.78 -11.47 -35.06
N LEU A 114 8.50 -10.93 -33.87
CA LEU A 114 8.94 -11.50 -32.60
C LEU A 114 8.04 -12.66 -32.14
N SER A 115 8.63 -13.61 -31.41
CA SER A 115 7.88 -14.65 -30.71
C SER A 115 7.15 -14.08 -29.48
N PRO A 116 6.10 -14.74 -28.95
CA PRO A 116 5.45 -14.32 -27.70
C PRO A 116 6.44 -14.14 -26.54
N GLU A 117 7.42 -15.04 -26.43
CA GLU A 117 8.49 -14.98 -25.45
C GLU A 117 9.36 -13.72 -25.61
N SER A 118 9.69 -13.36 -26.84
CA SER A 118 10.43 -12.14 -27.15
C SER A 118 9.61 -10.87 -26.88
N LEU A 119 8.30 -10.90 -27.16
CA LEU A 119 7.39 -9.79 -26.86
C LEU A 119 7.31 -9.52 -25.36
N VAL A 120 7.22 -10.57 -24.54
CA VAL A 120 7.26 -10.43 -23.08
C VAL A 120 8.57 -9.81 -22.60
N LYS A 121 9.71 -10.18 -23.19
CA LYS A 121 11.00 -9.54 -22.86
C LYS A 121 11.01 -8.05 -23.21
N VAL A 122 10.45 -7.66 -24.36
CA VAL A 122 10.29 -6.24 -24.72
C VAL A 122 9.43 -5.52 -23.69
N ILE A 123 8.29 -6.11 -23.31
CA ILE A 123 7.38 -5.53 -22.30
C ILE A 123 8.09 -5.30 -20.96
N LEU A 124 8.83 -6.30 -20.48
CA LEU A 124 9.48 -6.25 -19.17
C LEU A 124 10.74 -5.39 -19.11
N THR A 125 11.41 -5.18 -20.25
CA THR A 125 12.66 -4.41 -20.32
C THR A 125 12.47 -2.98 -20.83
N ALA A 126 11.30 -2.66 -21.40
CA ALA A 126 10.93 -1.38 -21.97
C ALA A 126 12.10 -0.66 -22.67
N PRO A 127 12.65 -1.26 -23.76
CA PRO A 127 13.89 -0.80 -24.35
C PRO A 127 13.73 0.53 -25.12
N VAL A 128 14.74 1.38 -25.02
CA VAL A 128 14.93 2.57 -25.86
C VAL A 128 16.17 2.37 -26.72
N VAL A 129 15.98 2.31 -28.04
CA VAL A 129 17.04 2.04 -29.02
C VAL A 129 17.40 3.34 -29.74
N TYR A 130 18.64 3.77 -29.61
CA TYR A 130 19.18 4.97 -30.23
C TYR A 130 19.88 4.60 -31.54
N LEU A 131 19.49 5.28 -32.61
CA LEU A 131 19.88 5.01 -33.98
C LEU A 131 20.53 6.24 -34.62
N GLU A 132 21.57 6.03 -35.42
CA GLU A 132 22.21 7.06 -36.23
C GLU A 132 22.34 6.60 -37.69
N ALA A 133 22.11 7.52 -38.63
CA ALA A 133 22.32 7.23 -40.05
C ALA A 133 23.81 7.04 -40.35
N THR A 134 24.13 6.07 -41.20
CA THR A 134 25.50 5.84 -41.64
C THR A 134 25.51 5.35 -43.08
N THR A 135 26.66 5.46 -43.73
CA THR A 135 26.90 4.96 -45.08
C THR A 135 27.71 3.66 -45.09
N ASN A 136 28.13 3.18 -43.92
CA ASN A 136 28.96 1.98 -43.77
C ASN A 136 28.10 0.75 -43.46
N ASN A 137 28.20 -0.30 -44.30
CA ASN A 137 27.49 -1.58 -44.21
C ASN A 137 25.95 -1.50 -44.36
N THR A 138 25.28 -0.79 -43.47
CA THR A 138 23.82 -0.55 -43.46
C THR A 138 23.55 0.95 -43.48
N ASN A 139 22.33 1.38 -43.78
CA ASN A 139 21.97 2.82 -43.79
C ASN A 139 21.82 3.41 -42.37
N VAL A 140 21.87 2.57 -41.34
CA VAL A 140 21.67 2.94 -39.92
C VAL A 140 22.51 2.04 -39.02
N ILE A 141 22.95 2.57 -37.88
CA ILE A 141 23.61 1.84 -36.79
C ILE A 141 22.86 2.07 -35.48
N THR A 142 22.91 1.09 -34.58
CA THR A 142 22.50 1.26 -33.18
C THR A 142 23.68 1.75 -32.37
N THR A 143 23.55 2.93 -31.77
CA THR A 143 24.62 3.53 -30.95
C THR A 143 24.49 3.19 -29.47
N LYS A 144 23.25 3.06 -29.00
CA LYS A 144 22.93 2.76 -27.60
C LYS A 144 21.60 2.01 -27.50
N THR A 145 21.51 1.12 -26.52
CA THR A 145 20.22 0.57 -26.06
C THR A 145 20.13 0.79 -24.56
N GLU A 146 19.10 1.49 -24.13
CA GLU A 146 18.75 1.65 -22.72
C GLU A 146 17.61 0.71 -22.37
N MET A 147 17.63 0.13 -21.18
CA MET A 147 16.55 -0.71 -20.66
C MET A 147 15.95 -0.04 -19.43
N ARG A 148 14.63 0.13 -19.43
CA ARG A 148 13.86 0.65 -18.30
C ARG A 148 13.13 -0.52 -17.66
N ALA A 149 13.92 -1.48 -17.19
CA ALA A 149 13.42 -2.78 -16.76
C ALA A 149 12.51 -2.68 -15.52
N LEU A 150 11.40 -3.41 -15.56
CA LEU A 150 10.41 -3.48 -14.49
C LEU A 150 10.81 -4.54 -13.45
N GLY A 151 12.04 -4.52 -12.95
CA GLY A 151 12.58 -5.60 -12.11
C GLY A 151 11.87 -5.76 -10.74
N ASN A 152 11.34 -4.68 -10.16
CA ASN A 152 10.61 -4.74 -8.89
C ASN A 152 9.21 -5.37 -9.00
N ILE A 153 8.78 -5.76 -10.21
CA ILE A 153 7.56 -6.57 -10.44
C ILE A 153 7.61 -7.94 -9.73
N VAL A 154 8.80 -8.40 -9.33
CA VAL A 154 8.95 -9.56 -8.43
C VAL A 154 8.13 -9.41 -7.16
N PHE A 155 7.88 -8.17 -6.72
CA PHE A 155 6.96 -7.85 -5.65
C PHE A 155 5.58 -7.49 -6.21
N THR A 156 4.85 -8.54 -6.61
CA THR A 156 3.50 -8.43 -7.19
C THR A 156 2.44 -7.85 -6.23
N ARG A 157 2.80 -7.73 -4.94
CA ARG A 157 2.00 -7.07 -3.91
C ARG A 157 1.84 -5.58 -4.15
N ASP A 158 2.87 -4.88 -4.60
CA ASP A 158 2.92 -3.43 -4.43
C ASP A 158 2.01 -2.67 -5.40
N GLN A 159 1.79 -3.22 -6.60
CA GLN A 159 1.12 -2.53 -7.70
C GLN A 159 -0.40 -2.43 -7.49
N GLN A 160 -0.96 -3.23 -6.58
CA GLN A 160 -2.39 -3.46 -6.45
C GLN A 160 -2.77 -3.94 -5.06
N ILE A 161 -4.06 -3.86 -4.74
CA ILE A 161 -4.62 -4.45 -3.52
C ILE A 161 -5.83 -5.29 -3.89
N THR A 162 -6.06 -6.38 -3.16
CA THR A 162 -7.33 -7.10 -3.22
C THR A 162 -8.11 -6.78 -1.96
N THR A 163 -9.26 -6.15 -2.13
CA THR A 163 -10.18 -5.82 -1.04
C THR A 163 -11.32 -6.85 -0.97
N ALA A 164 -12.26 -6.69 -0.05
CA ALA A 164 -13.45 -7.54 0.01
C ALA A 164 -14.34 -7.42 -1.24
N LYS A 165 -14.15 -6.37 -2.06
CA LYS A 165 -14.93 -6.12 -3.27
C LYS A 165 -14.24 -6.51 -4.57
N GLY A 166 -12.92 -6.55 -4.59
CA GLY A 166 -12.16 -6.81 -5.81
C GLY A 166 -10.76 -6.21 -5.80
N VAL A 167 -10.12 -6.24 -6.96
CA VAL A 167 -8.78 -5.67 -7.12
C VAL A 167 -8.86 -4.18 -7.37
N VAL A 168 -8.07 -3.39 -6.66
CA VAL A 168 -7.84 -1.97 -6.93
C VAL A 168 -6.40 -1.80 -7.39
N ILE A 169 -6.20 -1.10 -8.51
CA ILE A 169 -4.85 -0.76 -8.97
C ILE A 169 -4.33 0.44 -8.19
N GLY A 170 -3.11 0.31 -7.67
CA GLY A 170 -2.45 1.35 -6.90
C GLY A 170 -1.92 2.51 -7.74
N ASN A 171 -1.19 3.40 -7.09
CA ASN A 171 -0.52 4.52 -7.74
C ASN A 171 0.79 4.82 -7.02
N PHE A 172 1.91 4.53 -7.67
CA PHE A 172 3.21 4.70 -7.04
C PHE A 172 3.61 6.17 -6.88
N SER A 173 4.34 6.42 -5.79
CA SER A 173 5.09 7.66 -5.62
C SER A 173 6.36 7.67 -6.46
N ALA A 174 7.07 6.52 -6.54
CA ALA A 174 8.32 6.36 -7.25
C ALA A 174 8.13 6.25 -8.78
N GLU A 175 8.69 7.21 -9.53
CA GLU A 175 8.53 7.30 -10.98
C GLU A 175 9.02 6.05 -11.73
N GLN A 176 10.14 5.46 -11.27
CA GLN A 176 10.75 4.28 -11.90
C GLN A 176 9.90 3.00 -11.85
N ARG A 177 8.86 2.95 -10.99
CA ARG A 177 7.96 1.80 -10.86
C ARG A 177 6.61 1.99 -11.55
N LEU A 178 6.32 3.17 -12.10
CA LEU A 178 4.99 3.52 -12.64
C LEU A 178 4.52 2.57 -13.76
N GLY A 179 5.44 2.01 -14.55
CA GLY A 179 5.13 1.04 -15.60
C GLY A 179 4.57 -0.28 -15.07
N GLU A 180 4.86 -0.65 -13.81
CA GLU A 180 4.44 -1.91 -13.22
C GLU A 180 2.92 -1.97 -12.97
N ASN A 181 2.28 -0.85 -12.59
CA ASN A 181 0.82 -0.82 -12.40
C ASN A 181 0.08 -1.09 -13.71
N ALA A 182 0.54 -0.49 -14.83
CA ALA A 182 -0.06 -0.69 -16.14
C ALA A 182 0.12 -2.15 -16.62
N LEU A 183 1.28 -2.74 -16.35
CA LEU A 183 1.54 -4.14 -16.67
C LEU A 183 0.63 -5.07 -15.86
N MET A 184 0.50 -4.88 -14.54
CA MET A 184 -0.41 -5.70 -13.73
C MET A 184 -1.86 -5.57 -14.19
N GLU A 185 -2.32 -4.37 -14.55
CA GLU A 185 -3.66 -4.17 -15.08
C GLU A 185 -3.89 -4.94 -16.39
N PHE A 186 -2.90 -4.93 -17.30
CA PHE A 186 -2.95 -5.74 -18.53
C PHE A 186 -2.98 -7.25 -18.22
N VAL A 187 -2.17 -7.72 -17.27
CA VAL A 187 -2.14 -9.12 -16.81
C VAL A 187 -3.50 -9.55 -16.26
N LEU A 188 -4.12 -8.75 -15.38
CA LEU A 188 -5.44 -9.03 -14.81
C LEU A 188 -6.51 -9.11 -15.91
N LYS A 189 -6.51 -8.17 -16.85
CA LYS A 189 -7.46 -8.17 -17.98
C LYS A 189 -7.37 -9.48 -18.76
N LYS A 190 -6.15 -9.98 -19.00
CA LYS A 190 -5.90 -11.21 -19.78
C LYS A 190 -6.45 -12.47 -19.10
N ILE A 191 -6.51 -12.49 -17.77
CA ILE A 191 -7.16 -13.56 -16.99
C ILE A 191 -8.63 -13.28 -16.67
N GLY A 192 -9.22 -12.27 -17.29
CA GLY A 192 -10.64 -11.95 -17.14
C GLY A 192 -11.01 -11.22 -15.84
N ILE A 193 -10.01 -10.71 -15.11
CA ILE A 193 -10.23 -9.87 -13.93
C ILE A 193 -10.27 -8.40 -14.37
N ARG A 194 -11.35 -7.71 -14.04
CA ARG A 194 -11.45 -6.26 -14.17
C ARG A 194 -11.24 -5.63 -12.81
N PRO A 195 -10.23 -4.75 -12.63
CA PRO A 195 -10.12 -3.95 -11.43
C PRO A 195 -11.41 -3.17 -11.17
N ILE A 196 -11.79 -3.03 -9.90
CA ILE A 196 -12.97 -2.28 -9.47
C ILE A 196 -12.69 -0.77 -9.32
N GLY A 197 -11.42 -0.39 -9.34
CA GLY A 197 -10.98 1.00 -9.27
C GLY A 197 -9.47 1.14 -9.48
N ARG A 198 -9.03 2.37 -9.72
CA ARG A 198 -7.63 2.76 -9.84
C ARG A 198 -7.39 4.04 -9.05
N ILE A 199 -6.41 4.04 -8.17
CA ILE A 199 -6.10 5.23 -7.37
C ILE A 199 -5.58 6.34 -8.29
N GLY A 200 -6.14 7.54 -8.14
CA GLY A 200 -5.71 8.73 -8.88
C GLY A 200 -6.40 8.96 -10.23
N GLU A 201 -7.18 8.01 -10.73
CA GLU A 201 -8.07 8.28 -11.88
C GLU A 201 -9.40 8.88 -11.39
N PHE A 202 -9.74 10.05 -11.94
CA PHE A 202 -11.12 10.53 -11.92
C PHE A 202 -11.92 9.70 -12.92
N THR A 203 -12.84 8.89 -12.44
CA THR A 203 -13.85 8.31 -13.33
C THR A 203 -14.73 9.45 -13.86
N TYR A 204 -14.64 9.67 -15.17
CA TYR A 204 -15.38 10.72 -15.90
C TYR A 204 -16.91 10.55 -15.89
N GLU A 205 -17.46 9.55 -15.20
CA GLU A 205 -18.85 9.15 -15.31
C GLU A 205 -19.78 9.62 -14.19
N ARG A 206 -19.28 10.28 -13.14
CA ARG A 206 -20.15 11.02 -12.20
C ARG A 206 -19.90 12.51 -12.32
N HIS A 207 -20.65 13.12 -13.23
CA HIS A 207 -20.88 14.56 -13.27
C HIS A 207 -21.48 15.06 -11.94
N ILE A 208 -20.61 15.36 -10.98
CA ILE A 208 -20.85 16.45 -10.04
C ILE A 208 -19.94 17.58 -10.53
N PRO A 209 -20.47 18.62 -11.20
CA PRO A 209 -19.66 19.75 -11.60
C PRO A 209 -19.18 20.44 -10.32
N ILE A 210 -17.89 20.31 -9.99
CA ILE A 210 -17.25 21.26 -9.09
C ILE A 210 -17.09 22.53 -9.94
N CYS A 211 -17.97 23.48 -9.64
CA CYS A 211 -18.14 24.73 -10.34
C CYS A 211 -16.79 25.46 -10.57
N GLY A 212 -16.50 25.73 -11.84
CA GLY A 212 -15.80 26.94 -12.29
C GLY A 212 -14.28 27.02 -12.07
N GLY A 213 -13.54 26.84 -13.17
CA GLY A 213 -12.28 27.55 -13.40
C GLY A 213 -11.02 26.93 -12.78
N ALA A 214 -10.05 26.65 -13.67
CA ALA A 214 -8.70 26.13 -13.43
C ALA A 214 -8.60 24.65 -13.05
N ASN A 215 -7.74 23.94 -13.78
CA ASN A 215 -7.20 22.62 -13.43
C ASN A 215 -6.70 22.63 -11.98
N LYS A 216 -7.54 22.21 -11.04
CA LYS A 216 -7.15 21.99 -9.64
C LYS A 216 -6.45 20.64 -9.56
N LEU A 217 -5.13 20.70 -9.46
CA LEU A 217 -4.25 19.56 -9.19
C LEU A 217 -4.73 18.88 -7.90
N THR A 218 -5.30 17.70 -8.04
CA THR A 218 -5.65 16.85 -6.89
C THR A 218 -4.36 16.42 -6.23
N PRO A 219 -4.23 16.45 -4.88
CA PRO A 219 -3.07 15.89 -4.24
C PRO A 219 -2.90 14.43 -4.67
N LYS A 220 -1.72 14.07 -5.20
CA LYS A 220 -1.44 12.73 -5.74
C LYS A 220 -1.72 11.69 -4.65
N ALA A 221 -2.84 10.97 -4.77
CA ALA A 221 -3.13 9.84 -3.91
C ALA A 221 -2.19 8.70 -4.32
N THR A 222 -1.39 8.21 -3.38
CA THR A 222 -0.46 7.09 -3.61
C THR A 222 -0.82 5.93 -2.71
N ILE A 223 -0.73 4.72 -3.25
CA ILE A 223 -0.88 3.50 -2.48
C ILE A 223 0.03 2.43 -3.05
N GLU A 224 0.64 1.68 -2.15
CA GLU A 224 1.35 0.45 -2.45
C GLU A 224 0.72 -0.69 -1.66
N GLY A 225 0.60 -1.88 -2.26
CA GLY A 225 -0.20 -2.94 -1.64
C GLY A 225 0.38 -3.52 -0.34
N GLY A 226 1.66 -3.34 -0.04
CA GLY A 226 2.25 -3.70 1.26
C GLY A 226 1.65 -2.92 2.43
N ASP A 227 1.06 -1.75 2.18
CA ASP A 227 0.39 -0.96 3.21
C ASP A 227 -1.05 -1.41 3.48
N PHE A 228 -1.67 -2.18 2.58
CA PHE A 228 -3.03 -2.65 2.77
C PHE A 228 -3.06 -4.05 3.38
N ILE A 229 -3.72 -4.19 4.52
CA ILE A 229 -3.89 -5.47 5.22
C ILE A 229 -5.37 -5.66 5.55
N ALA A 230 -5.93 -6.81 5.15
CA ALA A 230 -7.25 -7.23 5.63
C ALA A 230 -7.08 -7.93 6.99
N LEU A 231 -7.19 -7.17 8.09
CA LEU A 231 -6.91 -7.68 9.44
C LEU A 231 -7.86 -8.84 9.81
N ASN A 232 -9.15 -8.65 9.54
CA ASN A 232 -10.19 -9.65 9.70
C ASN A 232 -11.40 -9.28 8.83
N ASN A 233 -12.43 -10.13 8.86
CA ASN A 233 -13.60 -10.07 7.97
C ASN A 233 -14.33 -8.72 7.94
N GLY A 234 -14.22 -7.92 9.01
CA GLY A 234 -14.87 -6.62 9.13
C GLY A 234 -13.92 -5.42 9.14
N ILE A 235 -12.60 -5.63 9.16
CA ILE A 235 -11.61 -4.54 9.33
C ILE A 235 -10.52 -4.63 8.26
N GLY A 236 -10.51 -3.64 7.36
CA GLY A 236 -9.35 -3.34 6.52
C GLY A 236 -8.43 -2.32 7.18
N ALA A 237 -7.14 -2.37 6.89
CA ALA A 237 -6.15 -1.43 7.37
C ALA A 237 -5.31 -0.89 6.21
N LEU A 238 -4.95 0.38 6.28
CA LEU A 238 -4.00 1.03 5.39
C LEU A 238 -2.90 1.73 6.19
N GLY A 239 -1.65 1.30 6.01
CA GLY A 239 -0.48 2.05 6.42
C GLY A 239 -0.37 3.36 5.64
N VAL A 240 -0.05 4.46 6.31
CA VAL A 240 0.25 5.73 5.64
C VAL A 240 1.53 6.31 6.18
N GLY A 241 2.43 6.73 5.29
CA GLY A 241 3.79 7.10 5.64
C GLY A 241 4.64 7.33 4.39
N LEU A 242 5.68 6.52 4.20
CA LEU A 242 6.65 6.64 3.11
C LEU A 242 6.12 6.33 1.71
N ARG A 243 5.10 5.47 1.59
CA ARG A 243 4.70 4.87 0.31
C ARG A 243 3.24 5.18 -0.01
N SER A 244 2.36 4.94 0.96
CA SER A 244 0.93 5.25 0.83
C SER A 244 0.53 6.54 1.55
N SER A 245 -0.44 7.25 0.97
CA SER A 245 -0.94 8.52 1.46
C SER A 245 -2.30 8.37 2.15
N TYR A 246 -2.59 9.27 3.10
CA TYR A 246 -3.92 9.37 3.71
C TYR A 246 -5.02 9.61 2.67
N THR A 247 -4.71 10.37 1.61
CA THR A 247 -5.66 10.67 0.52
C THR A 247 -6.04 9.44 -0.28
N ALA A 248 -5.18 8.42 -0.39
CA ALA A 248 -5.56 7.15 -0.99
C ALA A 248 -6.60 6.40 -0.13
N GLY A 249 -6.44 6.42 1.20
CA GLY A 249 -7.45 5.91 2.12
C GLY A 249 -8.80 6.60 1.96
N ILE A 250 -8.80 7.92 1.85
CA ILE A 250 -10.02 8.70 1.54
C ILE A 250 -10.63 8.27 0.20
N HIS A 251 -9.83 8.19 -0.86
CA HIS A 251 -10.31 7.77 -2.18
C HIS A 251 -10.98 6.38 -2.15
N LEU A 252 -10.36 5.40 -1.47
CA LEU A 252 -10.94 4.07 -1.29
C LEU A 252 -12.32 4.11 -0.63
N MET A 253 -12.50 4.97 0.38
CA MET A 253 -13.76 5.15 1.09
C MET A 253 -14.81 5.93 0.28
N GLU A 254 -14.41 6.98 -0.44
CA GLU A 254 -15.30 7.80 -1.26
C GLU A 254 -15.86 7.03 -2.47
N HIS A 255 -15.10 6.05 -2.98
CA HIS A 255 -15.45 5.26 -4.17
C HIS A 255 -15.92 3.84 -3.86
N ASP A 256 -16.17 3.55 -2.58
CA ASP A 256 -16.74 2.27 -2.14
C ASP A 256 -15.91 1.03 -2.53
N LEU A 257 -14.58 1.16 -2.46
CA LEU A 257 -13.65 0.16 -2.98
C LEU A 257 -13.23 -0.89 -1.93
N LEU A 258 -13.60 -0.73 -0.66
CA LEU A 258 -13.10 -1.54 0.46
C LEU A 258 -13.95 -2.79 0.75
N GLY A 259 -15.25 -2.60 0.97
CA GLY A 259 -16.17 -3.69 1.32
C GLY A 259 -16.07 -4.21 2.76
N THR A 260 -15.49 -3.43 3.67
CA THR A 260 -15.38 -3.76 5.11
C THR A 260 -16.26 -2.88 5.97
N ASP A 261 -16.69 -3.36 7.14
CA ASP A 261 -17.49 -2.56 8.08
C ASP A 261 -16.68 -1.41 8.69
N LYS A 262 -15.39 -1.65 8.90
CA LYS A 262 -14.44 -0.68 9.40
C LYS A 262 -13.21 -0.62 8.52
N PHE A 263 -12.62 0.55 8.46
CA PHE A 263 -11.36 0.78 7.78
C PHE A 263 -10.48 1.63 8.69
N ILE A 264 -9.28 1.16 8.97
CA ILE A 264 -8.34 1.91 9.80
C ILE A 264 -7.21 2.47 8.97
N ILE A 265 -6.81 3.69 9.27
CA ILE A 265 -5.60 4.30 8.73
C ILE A 265 -4.54 4.28 9.83
N VAL A 266 -3.46 3.52 9.62
CA VAL A 266 -2.33 3.37 10.54
C VAL A 266 -1.23 4.33 10.10
N LYS A 267 -1.05 5.40 10.87
CA LYS A 267 -0.16 6.52 10.56
C LYS A 267 1.24 6.24 11.07
N ASP A 268 2.18 6.05 10.14
CA ASP A 268 3.60 6.27 10.36
C ASP A 268 3.90 7.76 10.24
N THR A 269 4.07 8.36 11.41
CA THR A 269 4.18 9.79 11.56
C THR A 269 5.64 10.23 11.58
N PHE A 270 6.45 9.61 12.43
CA PHE A 270 7.79 10.10 12.78
C PHE A 270 8.93 9.18 12.34
N ASP A 271 8.63 7.91 12.06
CA ASP A 271 9.67 6.91 11.80
C ASP A 271 10.12 6.98 10.35
N GLN A 272 9.16 6.88 9.41
CA GLN A 272 9.36 7.01 7.97
C GLN A 272 10.67 6.35 7.48
N ASP A 273 10.90 5.11 7.92
CA ASP A 273 12.13 4.35 7.71
C ASP A 273 11.96 3.33 6.58
N GLN A 274 12.98 3.20 5.73
CA GLN A 274 12.96 2.26 4.60
C GLN A 274 12.81 0.80 5.03
N ASP A 275 13.35 0.42 6.20
CA ASP A 275 13.20 -0.95 6.74
C ASP A 275 11.77 -1.25 7.21
N ARG A 276 10.95 -0.19 7.36
CA ARG A 276 9.55 -0.22 7.78
C ARG A 276 8.66 0.51 6.77
N MET A 277 9.04 0.45 5.50
CA MET A 277 8.42 1.23 4.41
C MET A 277 6.93 0.98 4.22
N HIS A 278 6.45 -0.21 4.59
CA HIS A 278 5.05 -0.63 4.50
C HIS A 278 4.52 -1.20 5.81
N LEU A 279 3.20 -1.22 5.97
CA LEU A 279 2.54 -1.82 7.12
C LEU A 279 2.86 -3.33 7.28
N ASP A 280 2.91 -4.10 6.20
CA ASP A 280 3.23 -5.53 6.23
C ASP A 280 4.69 -5.84 6.59
N CYS A 281 5.58 -4.83 6.61
CA CYS A 281 6.94 -4.94 7.14
C CYS A 281 6.97 -4.89 8.66
N THR A 282 5.91 -4.39 9.32
CA THR A 282 5.84 -4.19 10.77
C THR A 282 4.73 -4.97 11.45
N CYS A 283 3.77 -5.51 10.70
CA CYS A 283 2.55 -6.09 11.23
C CYS A 283 2.10 -7.32 10.42
N SER A 284 1.69 -8.39 11.11
CA SER A 284 1.16 -9.61 10.50
C SER A 284 -0.04 -10.17 11.29
N PRO A 285 -1.26 -10.17 10.74
CA PRO A 285 -2.44 -10.77 11.38
C PRO A 285 -2.42 -12.30 11.26
N LEU A 286 -1.78 -12.98 12.23
CA LEU A 286 -1.62 -14.44 12.27
C LEU A 286 -2.96 -15.21 12.27
N HIS A 287 -4.01 -14.61 12.87
CA HIS A 287 -5.38 -15.12 12.87
C HIS A 287 -6.33 -13.97 13.26
N ASP A 288 -7.65 -14.20 13.30
CA ASP A 288 -8.71 -13.19 13.52
C ASP A 288 -8.44 -12.15 14.62
N LYS A 289 -7.94 -12.58 15.78
CA LYS A 289 -7.58 -11.72 16.93
C LYS A 289 -6.19 -12.00 17.46
N LEU A 290 -5.29 -12.48 16.61
CA LEU A 290 -3.90 -12.74 16.94
C LEU A 290 -3.01 -12.00 15.95
N ILE A 291 -2.15 -11.12 16.44
CA ILE A 291 -1.35 -10.24 15.60
C ILE A 291 0.10 -10.22 16.06
N LEU A 292 1.02 -10.26 15.10
CA LEU A 292 2.45 -10.13 15.27
C LEU A 292 2.85 -8.71 14.89
N ILE A 293 3.56 -8.00 15.76
CA ILE A 293 3.93 -6.60 15.51
C ILE A 293 5.36 -6.36 15.96
N ASP A 294 6.12 -5.57 15.21
CA ASP A 294 7.44 -5.09 15.60
C ASP A 294 7.40 -4.39 16.97
N GLU A 295 8.24 -4.81 17.90
CA GLU A 295 8.27 -4.26 19.26
C GLU A 295 8.56 -2.75 19.27
N GLU A 296 9.42 -2.27 18.36
CA GLU A 296 9.83 -0.86 18.30
C GLU A 296 8.63 0.06 18.06
N ILE A 297 7.69 -0.32 17.19
CA ILE A 297 6.52 0.53 16.90
C ILE A 297 5.45 0.51 18.00
N LEU A 298 5.63 -0.34 19.02
CA LEU A 298 4.75 -0.43 20.19
C LEU A 298 5.33 0.26 21.43
N ILE A 299 6.66 0.37 21.53
CA ILE A 299 7.33 0.83 22.76
C ILE A 299 8.21 2.06 22.55
N ASN A 300 8.75 2.28 21.35
CA ASN A 300 9.65 3.38 21.07
C ASN A 300 8.82 4.64 20.75
N PRO A 301 8.87 5.68 21.59
CA PRO A 301 8.06 6.90 21.40
C PRO A 301 8.19 7.53 20.02
N ASP A 302 9.39 7.52 19.45
CA ASP A 302 9.71 8.14 18.15
C ASP A 302 9.23 7.27 16.96
N LYS A 303 8.72 6.07 17.23
CA LYS A 303 8.22 5.12 16.22
C LYS A 303 6.80 4.67 16.48
N LEU A 304 6.09 5.27 17.43
CA LEU A 304 4.70 4.92 17.67
C LEU A 304 3.84 5.17 16.43
N ARG A 305 2.91 4.26 16.18
CA ARG A 305 1.90 4.40 15.13
C ARG A 305 0.58 4.84 15.73
N TYR A 306 -0.17 5.66 15.00
CA TYR A 306 -1.47 6.18 15.42
C TYR A 306 -2.57 5.75 14.46
N VAL A 307 -3.76 5.50 14.98
CA VAL A 307 -4.89 4.95 14.22
C VAL A 307 -6.03 5.94 14.16
N ASP A 308 -6.55 6.13 12.95
CA ASP A 308 -7.86 6.72 12.70
C ASP A 308 -8.81 5.59 12.23
N GLU A 309 -9.84 5.27 13.02
CA GLU A 309 -10.88 4.28 12.64
C GLU A 309 -12.01 4.96 11.88
N TRP A 310 -12.39 4.40 10.74
CA TRP A 310 -13.53 4.80 9.93
C TRP A 310 -14.57 3.69 9.90
N VAL A 311 -15.85 4.05 9.95
CA VAL A 311 -16.98 3.11 10.01
C VAL A 311 -17.86 3.28 8.77
N HIS A 312 -18.21 2.16 8.13
CA HIS A 312 -19.06 2.13 6.96
C HIS A 312 -20.50 2.56 7.32
N LEU A 313 -21.10 3.41 6.49
CA LEU A 313 -22.40 4.03 6.74
C LEU A 313 -23.59 3.23 6.21
N GLY A 314 -23.33 2.08 5.58
CA GLY A 314 -24.35 1.26 4.90
C GLY A 314 -24.72 1.76 3.50
N GLY A 315 -24.13 2.87 3.05
CA GLY A 315 -24.32 3.46 1.73
C GLY A 315 -23.59 4.81 1.62
N TYR A 316 -23.64 5.43 0.45
CA TYR A 316 -23.04 6.74 0.26
C TYR A 316 -23.78 7.81 1.06
N SER A 317 -23.05 8.60 1.84
CA SER A 317 -23.58 9.78 2.52
C SER A 317 -23.23 11.04 1.73
N ASP A 318 -24.24 11.81 1.35
CA ASP A 318 -24.05 13.14 0.78
C ASP A 318 -23.44 14.14 1.77
N GLU A 319 -23.66 13.93 3.07
CA GLU A 319 -23.11 14.76 4.14
C GLU A 319 -21.61 14.53 4.31
N HIS A 320 -21.18 13.27 4.32
CA HIS A 320 -19.76 12.92 4.46
C HIS A 320 -19.02 12.84 3.12
N LYS A 321 -19.77 12.90 2.00
CA LYS A 321 -19.28 12.64 0.64
C LYS A 321 -18.51 11.32 0.51
N SER A 322 -18.86 10.34 1.33
CA SER A 322 -18.15 9.06 1.48
C SER A 322 -19.10 7.94 1.89
N PHE A 323 -18.67 6.70 1.70
CA PHE A 323 -19.33 5.50 2.24
C PHE A 323 -18.93 5.22 3.71
N TYR A 324 -17.96 5.97 4.23
CA TYR A 324 -17.44 5.83 5.59
C TYR A 324 -17.42 7.17 6.31
N ALA A 325 -17.55 7.15 7.64
CA ALA A 325 -17.33 8.29 8.51
C ALA A 325 -16.28 7.99 9.58
N LEU A 326 -15.52 9.00 9.98
CA LEU A 326 -14.50 8.89 11.01
C LEU A 326 -15.15 8.61 12.37
N ASN A 327 -14.63 7.64 13.11
CA ASN A 327 -15.02 7.38 14.48
C ASN A 327 -14.22 8.30 15.42
N GLU A 328 -14.86 9.38 15.87
CA GLU A 328 -14.26 10.40 16.73
C GLU A 328 -13.64 9.82 18.01
N LYS A 329 -14.21 8.74 18.55
CA LYS A 329 -13.70 8.10 19.77
C LYS A 329 -12.46 7.24 19.55
N ARG A 330 -12.15 6.93 18.30
CA ARG A 330 -11.04 6.06 17.88
C ARG A 330 -10.21 6.73 16.79
N THR A 331 -10.01 8.03 16.97
CA THR A 331 -9.22 8.90 16.10
C THR A 331 -7.91 9.26 16.81
N ASN A 332 -6.79 9.17 16.08
CA ASN A 332 -5.45 9.43 16.57
C ASN A 332 -5.08 8.68 17.87
N ILE A 333 -5.57 7.46 18.03
CA ILE A 333 -5.22 6.61 19.18
C ILE A 333 -3.99 5.75 18.86
N GLU A 334 -3.13 5.52 19.86
CA GLU A 334 -1.94 4.68 19.66
C GLU A 334 -2.33 3.28 19.16
N LEU A 335 -1.59 2.73 18.19
CA LEU A 335 -1.91 1.44 17.57
C LEU A 335 -2.04 0.31 18.60
N LYS A 336 -1.12 0.28 19.57
CA LYS A 336 -1.18 -0.69 20.68
C LYS A 336 -2.52 -0.61 21.43
N GLN A 337 -2.90 0.60 21.81
CA GLN A 337 -4.16 0.87 22.51
C GLN A 337 -5.37 0.46 21.64
N TYR A 338 -5.37 0.80 20.34
CA TYR A 338 -6.42 0.39 19.40
C TYR A 338 -6.59 -1.13 19.37
N LEU A 339 -5.49 -1.88 19.29
CA LEU A 339 -5.49 -3.33 19.19
C LEU A 339 -5.97 -3.99 20.49
N GLU A 340 -5.47 -3.54 21.63
CA GLU A 340 -5.90 -4.02 22.96
C GLU A 340 -7.41 -3.79 23.17
N GLN A 341 -7.90 -2.58 22.87
CA GLN A 341 -9.32 -2.24 22.94
C GLN A 341 -10.19 -2.99 21.91
N SER A 342 -9.58 -3.50 20.84
CA SER A 342 -10.25 -4.31 19.81
C SER A 342 -10.17 -5.82 20.10
N GLY A 343 -9.61 -6.21 21.26
CA GLY A 343 -9.51 -7.59 21.72
C GLY A 343 -8.41 -8.42 21.05
N TYR A 344 -7.40 -7.79 20.44
CA TYR A 344 -6.29 -8.53 19.86
C TYR A 344 -5.34 -9.06 20.93
N SER A 345 -4.90 -10.30 20.72
CA SER A 345 -3.73 -10.88 21.37
C SER A 345 -2.49 -10.45 20.59
N ILE A 346 -1.63 -9.63 21.20
CA ILE A 346 -0.45 -9.05 20.54
C ILE A 346 0.79 -9.87 20.88
N ILE A 347 1.54 -10.25 19.84
CA ILE A 347 2.90 -10.78 19.95
C ILE A 347 3.84 -9.69 19.48
N ALA A 348 4.58 -9.08 20.40
CA ALA A 348 5.67 -8.17 20.06
C ALA A 348 6.87 -8.99 19.60
N ILE A 349 7.25 -8.88 18.32
CA ILE A 349 8.42 -9.56 17.77
C ILE A 349 9.67 -8.70 17.97
N PRO A 350 10.82 -9.29 18.34
CA PRO A 350 12.07 -8.56 18.44
C PRO A 350 12.40 -7.80 17.15
N HIS A 351 12.86 -6.55 17.27
CA HIS A 351 13.12 -5.71 16.10
C HIS A 351 14.15 -6.31 15.13
N LYS A 352 15.17 -6.98 15.66
CA LYS A 352 16.15 -7.73 14.84
C LYS A 352 15.51 -8.81 13.95
N TYR A 353 14.35 -9.35 14.34
CA TYR A 353 13.60 -10.31 13.53
C TYR A 353 12.71 -9.59 12.51
N GLN A 354 12.21 -8.40 12.84
CA GLN A 354 11.55 -7.52 11.85
C GLN A 354 12.50 -7.19 10.71
N LEU A 355 13.74 -6.79 11.00
CA LEU A 355 14.79 -6.52 9.99
C LEU A 355 15.14 -7.75 9.13
N ALA A 356 14.82 -8.96 9.62
CA ALA A 356 14.94 -10.21 8.89
C ALA A 356 13.62 -10.63 8.20
N TYR A 357 12.70 -9.68 7.97
CA TYR A 357 11.37 -9.87 7.39
C TYR A 357 10.44 -10.79 8.20
N GLY A 358 10.65 -10.85 9.52
CA GLY A 358 9.86 -11.67 10.44
C GLY A 358 8.38 -11.29 10.52
N CYS A 359 7.99 -10.07 10.15
CA CYS A 359 6.59 -9.66 10.07
C CYS A 359 5.95 -9.91 8.69
N ASN A 360 6.75 -9.98 7.62
CA ASN A 360 6.27 -10.09 6.25
C ASN A 360 5.96 -11.55 5.88
N MET A 361 4.95 -12.10 6.53
CA MET A 361 4.52 -13.49 6.43
C MET A 361 3.35 -13.66 5.45
N LEU A 362 3.37 -14.75 4.68
CA LEU A 362 2.30 -15.08 3.76
C LEU A 362 1.36 -16.12 4.37
N HIS A 363 0.08 -15.77 4.47
CA HIS A 363 -0.96 -16.64 5.02
C HIS A 363 -1.64 -17.42 3.90
N LEU A 364 -1.65 -18.75 4.02
CA LEU A 364 -2.32 -19.66 3.08
C LEU A 364 -3.74 -20.04 3.56
N GLY A 365 -4.01 -19.80 4.85
CA GLY A 365 -5.26 -20.11 5.53
C GLY A 365 -5.43 -21.59 5.86
N PHE A 366 -6.67 -22.05 6.02
CA PHE A 366 -6.96 -23.38 6.54
C PHE A 366 -6.87 -24.46 5.45
N THR A 367 -5.90 -25.35 5.58
CA THR A 367 -5.69 -26.53 4.73
C THR A 367 -5.21 -27.69 5.61
N ASP A 368 -5.56 -28.94 5.27
CA ASP A 368 -5.08 -30.15 5.97
C ASP A 368 -5.24 -30.14 7.52
N GLY A 369 -6.29 -29.50 8.02
CA GLY A 369 -6.60 -29.46 9.45
C GLY A 369 -5.85 -28.39 10.26
N ALA A 370 -5.15 -27.46 9.62
CA ALA A 370 -4.46 -26.35 10.28
C ALA A 370 -4.49 -25.06 9.44
N PHE A 371 -4.26 -23.92 10.08
CA PHE A 371 -3.94 -22.67 9.39
C PHE A 371 -2.45 -22.63 9.07
N HIS A 372 -2.10 -22.37 7.81
CA HIS A 372 -0.70 -22.37 7.36
C HIS A 372 -0.22 -20.94 7.09
N ILE A 373 0.97 -20.63 7.62
CA ILE A 373 1.65 -19.35 7.48
C ILE A 373 3.09 -19.61 7.05
N LEU A 374 3.55 -18.94 6.01
CA LEU A 374 4.91 -19.04 5.51
C LEU A 374 5.76 -17.86 5.98
N THR A 375 6.99 -18.12 6.38
CA THR A 375 7.99 -17.12 6.76
C THR A 375 9.36 -17.43 6.16
N VAL A 376 10.17 -16.39 5.95
CA VAL A 376 11.56 -16.49 5.45
C VAL A 376 12.59 -16.51 6.58
N HIS A 377 12.15 -16.48 7.84
CA HIS A 377 13.05 -16.39 8.99
C HIS A 377 12.70 -17.46 10.02
N GLU A 378 13.56 -18.47 10.14
CA GLU A 378 13.34 -19.65 10.97
C GLU A 378 13.25 -19.28 12.46
N GLU A 379 14.01 -18.30 12.91
CA GLU A 379 13.99 -17.83 14.30
C GLU A 379 12.66 -17.12 14.64
N SER A 380 12.04 -16.41 13.67
CA SER A 380 10.70 -15.84 13.85
C SER A 380 9.66 -16.94 14.06
N LYS A 381 9.73 -18.01 13.26
CA LYS A 381 8.89 -19.20 13.44
C LYS A 381 9.04 -19.77 14.85
N LEU A 382 10.28 -20.08 15.26
CA LEU A 382 10.54 -20.69 16.56
C LEU A 382 10.10 -19.78 17.72
N PHE A 383 10.27 -18.46 17.56
CA PHE A 383 9.82 -17.47 18.53
C PHE A 383 8.29 -17.51 18.68
N ILE A 384 7.54 -17.43 17.58
CA ILE A 384 6.08 -17.46 17.58
C ILE A 384 5.54 -18.75 18.21
N GLU A 385 6.02 -19.90 17.76
CA GLU A 385 5.56 -21.21 18.24
C GLU A 385 5.81 -21.41 19.75
N ARG A 386 6.86 -20.78 20.28
CA ARG A 386 7.20 -20.84 21.71
C ARG A 386 6.48 -19.77 22.53
N HIS A 387 5.96 -18.71 21.90
CA HIS A 387 5.43 -17.54 22.57
C HIS A 387 4.18 -17.89 23.42
N PRO A 388 4.10 -17.47 24.70
CA PRO A 388 2.97 -17.81 25.57
C PRO A 388 1.62 -17.33 25.04
N VAL A 389 1.57 -16.13 24.45
CA VAL A 389 0.34 -15.56 23.85
C VAL A 389 -0.15 -16.43 22.70
N PHE A 390 0.75 -16.89 21.83
CA PHE A 390 0.42 -17.78 20.70
C PHE A 390 -0.18 -19.10 21.19
N LYS A 391 0.49 -19.76 22.14
CA LYS A 391 0.04 -21.04 22.71
C LYS A 391 -1.32 -20.91 23.39
N THR A 392 -1.49 -19.87 24.20
CA THR A 392 -2.74 -19.59 24.91
C THR A 392 -3.87 -19.31 23.92
N TYR A 393 -3.61 -18.53 22.88
CA TYR A 393 -4.59 -18.24 21.84
C TYR A 393 -5.02 -19.51 21.10
N CYS A 394 -4.07 -20.35 20.66
CA CYS A 394 -4.37 -21.59 19.95
C CYS A 394 -5.20 -22.55 20.82
N GLN A 395 -4.82 -22.72 22.09
CA GLN A 395 -5.53 -23.56 23.05
C GLN A 395 -6.95 -23.04 23.32
N LYS A 396 -7.10 -21.74 23.60
CA LYS A 396 -8.39 -21.12 23.92
C LYS A 396 -9.38 -21.21 22.75
N ASN A 397 -8.90 -21.05 21.52
CA ASN A 397 -9.74 -21.08 20.32
C ASN A 397 -9.86 -22.48 19.70
N ASN A 398 -9.17 -23.49 20.25
CA ASN A 398 -9.11 -24.85 19.70
C ASN A 398 -8.72 -24.88 18.21
N ILE A 399 -7.70 -24.09 17.87
CA ILE A 399 -7.15 -24.02 16.50
C ILE A 399 -5.71 -24.48 16.47
N ARG A 400 -5.28 -24.94 15.30
CA ARG A 400 -3.89 -25.26 15.00
C ARG A 400 -3.37 -24.29 13.96
N ILE A 401 -2.32 -23.55 14.28
CA ILE A 401 -1.59 -22.70 13.34
C ILE A 401 -0.19 -23.30 13.16
N VAL A 402 0.22 -23.51 11.92
CA VAL A 402 1.54 -24.05 11.54
C VAL A 402 2.30 -22.94 10.83
N VAL A 403 3.49 -22.63 11.35
CA VAL A 403 4.40 -21.67 10.73
C VAL A 403 5.50 -22.45 10.00
N GLU A 404 5.67 -22.20 8.71
CA GLU A 404 6.60 -22.92 7.84
C GLU A 404 7.70 -22.00 7.35
N TYR A 405 8.93 -22.49 7.38
CA TYR A 405 10.08 -21.75 6.90
C TYR A 405 10.30 -22.07 5.42
N VAL A 406 10.46 -21.04 4.59
CA VAL A 406 10.75 -21.16 3.16
C VAL A 406 12.03 -20.39 2.85
N PRO A 407 13.11 -21.06 2.39
CA PRO A 407 14.33 -20.38 1.97
C PRO A 407 14.07 -19.40 0.83
N PHE A 408 14.35 -18.12 1.07
CA PHE A 408 14.02 -17.04 0.13
C PHE A 408 15.04 -15.89 0.12
N ARG A 409 16.27 -16.14 0.62
CA ARG A 409 17.27 -15.10 0.90
C ARG A 409 17.57 -14.22 -0.31
N SER A 410 17.70 -14.80 -1.50
CA SER A 410 18.03 -14.04 -2.72
C SER A 410 16.95 -13.02 -3.09
N ILE A 411 15.69 -13.28 -2.72
CA ILE A 411 14.59 -12.32 -2.94
C ILE A 411 14.49 -11.34 -1.78
N THR A 412 14.73 -11.77 -0.54
CA THR A 412 14.81 -10.83 0.62
C THR A 412 15.89 -9.77 0.45
N SER A 413 16.99 -10.10 -0.24
CA SER A 413 18.04 -9.14 -0.61
C SER A 413 17.61 -8.06 -1.61
N MET A 414 16.38 -8.13 -2.13
CA MET A 414 15.79 -7.12 -3.01
C MET A 414 14.79 -6.20 -2.28
N TYR A 415 14.84 -6.12 -0.95
CA TYR A 415 13.87 -5.36 -0.10
C TYR A 415 12.44 -5.94 -0.04
N GLY A 416 12.27 -7.27 0.04
CA GLY A 416 10.94 -7.85 0.23
C GLY A 416 10.89 -9.36 0.47
N SER A 417 9.81 -9.87 1.07
CA SER A 417 9.65 -11.28 1.46
C SER A 417 8.45 -11.93 0.75
N LEU A 418 7.98 -13.08 1.23
CA LEU A 418 6.93 -13.89 0.62
C LEU A 418 5.61 -13.12 0.44
N HIS A 419 5.26 -12.25 1.39
CA HIS A 419 4.04 -11.44 1.27
C HIS A 419 4.20 -10.36 0.19
N CYS A 420 5.36 -9.70 0.12
CA CYS A 420 5.69 -8.76 -0.97
C CYS A 420 5.70 -9.44 -2.34
N ALA A 421 6.25 -10.66 -2.43
CA ALA A 421 6.39 -11.42 -3.67
C ALA A 421 5.08 -12.04 -4.19
N THR A 422 3.96 -11.83 -3.48
CA THR A 422 2.66 -12.41 -3.83
C THR A 422 1.55 -11.38 -3.83
N GLN A 423 0.70 -11.47 -4.85
CA GLN A 423 -0.66 -10.95 -4.76
C GLN A 423 -1.63 -12.11 -4.59
N VAL A 424 -2.25 -12.22 -3.41
CA VAL A 424 -3.39 -13.12 -3.24
C VAL A 424 -4.60 -12.48 -3.91
N LEU A 425 -5.09 -13.10 -4.98
CA LEU A 425 -6.24 -12.59 -5.74
C LEU A 425 -7.55 -13.06 -5.13
N GLU A 426 -7.61 -14.31 -4.69
CA GLU A 426 -8.84 -14.94 -4.22
C GLU A 426 -8.59 -15.67 -2.90
N ARG A 427 -9.35 -15.27 -1.88
CA ARG A 427 -9.51 -16.03 -0.63
C ARG A 427 -10.97 -16.47 -0.48
N ASP A 428 -11.17 -17.56 0.25
CA ASP A 428 -12.50 -18.02 0.64
C ASP A 428 -13.25 -16.91 1.40
N VAL A 429 -14.55 -16.78 1.14
CA VAL A 429 -15.42 -15.93 1.97
C VAL A 429 -15.71 -16.71 3.25
N PRO A 430 -15.45 -16.14 4.43
CA PRO A 430 -15.83 -16.76 5.69
C PRO A 430 -17.33 -17.10 5.72
N THR A 431 -17.69 -18.30 6.14
CA THR A 431 -19.10 -18.71 6.33
C THR A 431 -19.75 -18.10 7.56
N ALA A 432 -18.98 -17.49 8.47
CA ALA A 432 -19.53 -16.81 9.64
C ALA A 432 -20.13 -15.46 9.23
N ALA A 433 -21.35 -15.20 9.72
CA ALA A 433 -22.05 -13.94 9.48
C ALA A 433 -21.12 -12.75 9.75
N ILE A 434 -21.16 -11.76 8.86
CA ILE A 434 -20.65 -10.42 9.14
C ILE A 434 -21.37 -9.98 10.41
N ASP A 435 -20.70 -10.05 11.56
CA ASP A 435 -21.19 -9.49 12.79
C ASP A 435 -21.31 -7.99 12.54
N LYS A 436 -22.51 -7.55 12.13
CA LYS A 436 -22.85 -6.15 11.99
C LYS A 436 -22.56 -5.51 13.35
N CYS A 437 -21.44 -4.82 13.42
CA CYS A 437 -21.07 -4.08 14.60
C CYS A 437 -22.12 -2.96 14.71
N ASN A 438 -23.06 -3.12 15.65
CA ASN A 438 -23.99 -2.07 16.02
C ASN A 438 -23.16 -0.90 16.57
N SER A 439 -22.80 0.05 15.70
CA SER A 439 -22.15 1.29 16.11
C SER A 439 -23.21 2.20 16.74
N GLN A 440 -23.44 2.04 18.04
CA GLN A 440 -24.03 3.11 18.82
C GLN A 440 -23.00 4.25 18.89
N VAL A 441 -23.27 5.32 18.15
CA VAL A 441 -22.57 6.60 18.28
C VAL A 441 -22.92 7.17 19.66
N LEU A 442 -22.03 6.95 20.61
CA LEU A 442 -22.11 7.57 21.93
C LEU A 442 -21.49 8.96 21.82
N ASN A 443 -22.24 10.01 22.14
CA ASN A 443 -21.72 11.38 22.26
C ASN A 443 -20.95 11.49 23.58
N ASP A 444 -19.64 11.73 23.50
CA ASP A 444 -18.88 12.36 24.59
C ASP A 444 -17.71 13.11 23.96
N GLU A 445 -17.73 14.42 24.12
CA GLU A 445 -16.84 15.38 23.48
C GLU A 445 -15.39 15.19 23.94
N LYS A 446 -14.50 14.84 23.00
CA LYS A 446 -13.09 15.21 23.09
C LYS A 446 -12.71 15.98 21.84
N LEU A 447 -12.65 17.31 21.98
CA LEU A 447 -11.97 18.15 21.01
C LEU A 447 -10.45 17.98 21.15
N PHE A 448 -9.76 18.00 20.03
CA PHE A 448 -8.32 18.21 20.00
C PHE A 448 -8.02 19.67 20.30
N ASP A 449 -7.02 19.92 21.15
CA ASP A 449 -6.54 21.25 21.49
C ASP A 449 -5.63 21.83 20.40
N ALA A 450 -4.95 20.97 19.65
CA ALA A 450 -4.04 21.36 18.56
C ALA A 450 -4.02 20.31 17.44
N ALA A 451 -3.57 20.72 16.26
CA ALA A 451 -3.29 19.82 15.15
C ALA A 451 -1.85 20.07 14.66
N LEU A 452 -1.08 18.99 14.49
CA LEU A 452 0.28 19.06 13.96
C LEU A 452 0.32 18.45 12.56
N PHE A 453 0.90 19.22 11.65
CA PHE A 453 1.20 18.77 10.31
C PHE A 453 2.54 18.08 10.30
N ILE A 454 2.51 16.84 9.86
CA ILE A 454 3.64 15.95 9.81
C ILE A 454 4.09 15.94 8.35
N PRO A 455 5.25 16.52 8.04
CA PRO A 455 5.72 16.50 6.67
C PRO A 455 5.99 15.04 6.26
N THR A 456 5.38 14.65 5.15
CA THR A 456 5.54 13.34 4.53
C THR A 456 6.25 13.51 3.22
N PHE A 457 7.21 12.63 2.96
CA PHE A 457 8.10 12.68 1.78
C PHE A 457 8.97 13.94 1.78
N PHE A 458 10.29 13.74 1.71
CA PHE A 458 11.30 14.80 1.55
C PHE A 458 11.54 15.74 2.74
N ALA A 459 10.90 15.54 3.90
CA ALA A 459 11.37 16.22 5.12
C ALA A 459 12.69 15.63 5.60
N SER A 460 13.58 16.49 6.07
CA SER A 460 14.81 16.02 6.69
C SER A 460 14.50 15.39 8.05
N LYS A 461 15.40 14.54 8.54
CA LYS A 461 15.27 13.92 9.87
C LYS A 461 15.19 14.98 10.98
N GLU A 462 15.86 16.11 10.78
CA GLU A 462 15.83 17.26 11.68
C GLU A 462 14.43 17.87 11.75
N THR A 463 13.78 18.10 10.61
CA THR A 463 12.40 18.60 10.57
C THR A 463 11.43 17.67 11.30
N ILE A 464 11.53 16.35 11.06
CA ILE A 464 10.67 15.37 11.74
C ILE A 464 10.90 15.40 13.25
N LYS A 465 12.16 15.52 13.68
CA LYS A 465 12.55 15.63 15.08
C LYS A 465 11.98 16.89 15.74
N GLU A 466 12.05 18.04 15.08
CA GLU A 466 11.48 19.30 15.60
C GLU A 466 9.96 19.20 15.80
N VAL A 467 9.24 18.62 14.83
CA VAL A 467 7.79 18.40 14.93
C VAL A 467 7.47 17.43 16.07
N TYR A 468 8.29 16.41 16.27
CA TYR A 468 8.13 15.47 17.38
C TYR A 468 8.41 16.12 18.75
N GLU A 469 9.46 16.94 18.87
CA GLU A 469 9.75 17.69 20.11
C GLU A 469 8.59 18.63 20.47
N LEU A 470 7.97 19.26 19.47
CA LEU A 470 6.76 20.07 19.65
C LEU A 470 5.56 19.22 20.08
N TYR A 471 5.34 18.07 19.45
CA TYR A 471 4.30 17.11 19.85
C TYR A 471 4.44 16.71 21.33
N GLU A 472 5.65 16.31 21.74
CA GLU A 472 5.94 15.90 23.11
C GLU A 472 5.78 17.04 24.11
N LYS A 473 6.17 18.26 23.72
CA LYS A 473 5.91 19.47 24.53
C LYS A 473 4.40 19.65 24.78
N LEU A 474 3.59 19.66 23.71
CA LEU A 474 2.14 19.84 23.80
C LEU A 474 1.49 18.71 24.63
N ARG A 475 1.93 17.47 24.45
CA ARG A 475 1.47 16.32 25.24
C ARG A 475 1.79 16.48 26.73
N LYS A 476 3.00 16.94 27.08
CA LYS A 476 3.41 17.21 28.48
C LYS A 476 2.61 18.36 29.10
N GLU A 477 2.15 19.31 28.30
CA GLU A 477 1.22 20.38 28.71
C GLU A 477 -0.23 19.90 28.84
N GLY A 478 -0.50 18.60 28.62
CA GLY A 478 -1.83 18.00 28.72
C GLY A 478 -2.74 18.28 27.51
N LYS A 479 -2.18 18.74 26.39
CA LYS A 479 -2.94 19.01 25.16
C LYS A 479 -3.23 17.72 24.39
N ASN A 480 -4.45 17.58 23.91
CA ASN A 480 -4.85 16.57 22.93
C ASN A 480 -4.46 17.03 21.53
N VAL A 481 -3.44 16.41 20.95
CA VAL A 481 -2.93 16.80 19.63
C VAL A 481 -3.41 15.82 18.56
N TYR A 482 -3.92 16.34 17.45
CA TYR A 482 -4.24 15.54 16.26
C TYR A 482 -3.06 15.56 15.27
N LEU A 483 -2.60 14.38 14.85
CA LEU A 483 -1.48 14.24 13.91
C LEU A 483 -1.99 14.06 12.48
N ILE A 484 -1.58 14.97 11.58
CA ILE A 484 -2.01 15.02 10.18
C ILE A 484 -0.82 14.78 9.25
N ASN A 485 -0.84 13.71 8.46
CA ASN A 485 0.16 13.49 7.41
C ASN A 485 -0.03 14.47 6.24
N LYS A 486 1.03 15.20 5.85
CA LYS A 486 1.01 16.31 4.90
C LYS A 486 0.86 15.84 3.45
N TYR A 487 -0.38 15.54 3.05
CA TYR A 487 -0.79 15.56 1.64
C TYR A 487 -2.09 16.30 1.35
N LYS A 488 -2.74 16.89 2.37
CA LYS A 488 -3.95 17.70 2.12
C LYS A 488 -3.69 19.19 1.90
N ILE A 489 -2.48 19.70 2.16
CA ILE A 489 -2.24 21.14 2.34
C ILE A 489 -1.02 21.64 1.56
N THR A 490 -0.90 21.23 0.31
CA THR A 490 -0.13 22.06 -0.63
C THR A 490 -1.03 23.12 -1.28
N GLU A 491 -2.36 22.95 -1.30
CA GLU A 491 -3.25 23.88 -2.04
C GLU A 491 -4.45 24.47 -1.28
N LEU A 492 -4.88 23.91 -0.14
CA LEU A 492 -6.13 24.38 0.48
C LEU A 492 -6.00 25.69 1.26
N ILE A 493 -4.80 26.07 1.71
CA ILE A 493 -4.65 27.28 2.52
C ILE A 493 -3.29 27.93 2.22
N SER A 494 -3.32 29.13 1.65
CA SER A 494 -2.25 30.11 1.89
C SER A 494 -2.06 30.18 3.40
N PHE A 495 -0.95 29.64 3.93
CA PHE A 495 -0.69 29.53 5.37
C PHE A 495 -0.81 30.89 6.10
N LYS A 496 -0.76 32.01 5.35
CA LYS A 496 -1.02 33.38 5.84
C LYS A 496 -2.47 33.65 6.27
N ASN A 497 -3.44 32.79 5.94
CA ASN A 497 -4.87 32.98 6.24
C ASN A 497 -5.41 32.06 7.35
N LEU A 498 -4.56 31.31 8.06
CA LEU A 498 -4.94 30.41 9.16
C LEU A 498 -5.13 31.12 10.52
N ASN A 499 -5.15 32.45 10.53
CA ASN A 499 -5.44 33.22 11.73
C ASN A 499 -6.87 32.92 12.24
N ALA A 500 -6.94 32.24 13.39
CA ALA A 500 -8.12 32.03 14.22
C ALA A 500 -9.21 31.06 13.69
N LYS A 501 -8.88 29.77 13.51
CA LYS A 501 -9.90 28.69 13.47
C LYS A 501 -9.54 27.59 14.48
N ASN A 502 -10.50 27.13 15.29
CA ASN A 502 -10.33 25.96 16.14
C ASN A 502 -10.03 24.70 15.30
N VAL A 503 -9.52 23.62 15.92
CA VAL A 503 -9.21 22.36 15.22
C VAL A 503 -10.40 21.87 14.40
N GLU A 504 -11.64 22.09 14.87
CA GLU A 504 -12.87 21.82 14.13
C GLU A 504 -12.95 22.53 12.78
N GLY A 505 -12.60 23.83 12.72
CA GLY A 505 -12.58 24.61 11.49
C GLY A 505 -11.51 24.16 10.50
N LEU A 506 -10.37 23.68 11.02
CA LEU A 506 -9.29 23.09 10.23
C LEU A 506 -9.69 21.72 9.67
N LEU A 507 -10.27 20.85 10.51
CA LEU A 507 -10.83 19.57 10.09
C LEU A 507 -11.98 19.76 9.09
N ALA A 508 -12.83 20.78 9.22
CA ALA A 508 -13.87 21.13 8.25
C ALA A 508 -13.30 21.56 6.88
N GLU A 509 -12.14 22.19 6.86
CA GLU A 509 -11.54 22.70 5.63
C GLU A 509 -10.74 21.58 4.93
N ILE A 510 -10.11 20.73 5.74
CA ILE A 510 -9.41 19.52 5.33
C ILE A 510 -10.43 18.49 4.81
N TYR A 511 -11.50 18.18 5.55
CA TYR A 511 -12.45 17.09 5.28
C TYR A 511 -13.79 17.54 4.65
N GLY A 512 -13.96 18.82 4.34
CA GLY A 512 -15.19 19.38 3.74
C GLY A 512 -16.14 20.00 4.78
N LYS A 513 -17.03 20.91 4.30
CA LYS A 513 -17.88 21.84 5.09
C LYS A 513 -18.84 21.20 6.12
N SER A 514 -18.75 19.90 6.35
CA SER A 514 -19.61 19.08 7.21
C SER A 514 -19.24 19.12 8.69
N ALA A 515 -18.02 19.53 9.08
CA ALA A 515 -17.71 19.64 10.52
C ALA A 515 -18.61 20.68 11.22
N LYS A 516 -19.14 21.69 10.49
CA LYS A 516 -20.06 22.70 11.04
C LYS A 516 -21.44 22.16 11.45
N LYS A 517 -21.81 20.92 11.14
CA LYS A 517 -23.15 20.38 11.42
C LYS A 517 -23.20 19.23 12.44
N HIS A 518 -22.07 18.87 13.04
CA HIS A 518 -22.04 17.93 14.17
C HIS A 518 -21.94 18.59 15.55
N PHE A 519 -21.96 19.93 15.62
CA PHE A 519 -22.04 20.66 16.90
C PHE A 519 -23.49 20.99 17.26
N ILE A 520 -24.04 20.24 18.23
CA ILE A 520 -25.25 20.66 18.94
C ILE A 520 -24.83 21.82 19.84
N GLN A 521 -25.16 23.06 19.46
CA GLN A 521 -24.80 24.25 20.26
C GLN A 521 -25.37 24.18 21.70
N PRO A 522 -24.54 24.32 22.74
CA PRO A 522 -25.01 24.84 24.01
C PRO A 522 -24.83 26.37 24.03
N LYS A 523 -25.84 27.04 24.57
CA LYS A 523 -25.86 28.51 24.76
C LYS A 523 -24.59 29.00 25.46
N LYS A 524 -24.06 30.13 24.96
CA LYS A 524 -23.00 30.94 25.57
C LYS A 524 -23.15 31.04 27.10
N GLN A 525 -22.08 30.73 27.83
CA GLN A 525 -21.75 31.42 29.07
C GLN A 525 -20.48 32.23 28.86
N ASP A 526 -20.58 33.52 29.18
CA ASP A 526 -19.50 34.50 29.11
C ASP A 526 -18.38 34.16 30.11
N GLY A 527 -17.13 34.26 29.66
CA GLY A 527 -15.95 34.16 30.53
C GLY A 527 -14.66 33.88 29.74
N ALA A 528 -13.93 34.94 29.40
CA ALA A 528 -12.66 34.89 28.68
C ALA A 528 -11.50 34.26 29.48
N VAL A 529 -10.46 33.75 28.80
CA VAL A 529 -9.06 34.03 29.15
C VAL A 529 -8.20 34.22 27.88
N THR A 530 -7.35 35.22 28.00
CA THR A 530 -6.55 35.97 27.03
C THR A 530 -5.26 35.27 26.61
N ALA A 531 -4.82 35.54 25.38
CA ALA A 531 -3.50 35.22 24.85
C ALA A 531 -2.37 35.89 25.66
N ILE A 532 -1.23 35.21 25.78
CA ILE A 532 0.02 35.77 26.32
C ILE A 532 0.99 35.93 25.14
N GLU A 533 1.38 37.18 24.87
CA GLU A 533 2.58 37.51 24.09
C GLU A 533 3.82 37.42 24.99
N ARG A 534 4.90 36.77 24.52
CA ARG A 534 6.24 37.39 24.42
C ARG A 534 7.32 36.52 23.77
N ASP A 535 8.01 37.18 22.83
CA ASP A 535 9.44 37.26 22.55
C ASP A 535 10.27 35.99 22.25
N GLY A 536 10.65 35.86 20.97
CA GLY A 536 12.04 35.61 20.61
C GLY A 536 12.40 34.25 20.02
N LEU A 537 11.75 33.80 18.94
CA LEU A 537 12.29 32.78 18.04
C LEU A 537 11.87 33.08 16.59
N SER A 538 12.84 33.29 15.70
CA SER A 538 12.62 33.31 14.25
C SER A 538 12.85 31.90 13.69
N LEU A 539 11.80 31.28 13.20
CA LEU A 539 11.83 30.06 12.37
C LEU A 539 10.61 30.11 11.46
N ASP A 540 10.78 30.81 10.35
CA ASP A 540 9.87 30.75 9.20
C ASP A 540 9.98 29.34 8.61
N ASP A 541 9.12 28.42 9.06
CA ASP A 541 8.43 27.42 8.24
C ASP A 541 7.68 26.30 9.02
N ILE A 542 7.70 26.26 10.36
CA ILE A 542 7.12 25.08 11.09
C ILE A 542 6.16 25.41 12.25
N LEU A 543 5.91 26.67 12.62
CA LEU A 543 5.02 26.96 13.76
C LEU A 543 3.72 27.67 13.38
N TYR A 544 2.59 26.97 13.51
CA TYR A 544 1.32 27.60 13.89
C TYR A 544 0.70 26.82 15.04
N ILE A 545 0.88 27.36 16.25
CA ILE A 545 0.19 26.95 17.48
C ILE A 545 -1.12 27.75 17.51
N PHE A 546 -2.26 27.08 17.72
CA PHE A 546 -3.57 27.72 17.90
C PHE A 546 -3.77 28.25 19.31
#